data_AF-A0A1M4V3T1-F1
#
_entry.id   AF-A0A1M4V3T1-F1
#
_cell.length_a   1.000
_cell.length_b   1.000
_cell.length_c   1.000
_cell.angle_alpha   90.00
_cell.angle_beta   90.00
_cell.angle_gamma   90.00
#
_symmetry.space_group_name_H-M   'P 1'
#
loop_
_entity.id
_entity.type
_entity.pdbx_description
1 polymer ?
#
loop_
_entity_poly.entity_id
_entity_poly.type
_entity_poly.pdbx_seq_one_letter_code
_entity_poly.pdbx_strand_id
1 'polypeptide(L)'
;MKLKPVIVTNNPLTKASLETKYEVIFNPDASLLDILITVRDYVHKGHRLLTHPLMGSIKPNQTPYKSVAVSRQCFDEIDLMSINIIEESILKAQQLIKNKKISIYNHRILEDFSLIDFDLIKNALN
;
A
#
# COMPACT_ATOMS: atom_id res chain seq x y z
N MET A 1 18.55 3.01 -17.80
CA MET A 1 17.89 3.75 -16.69
C MET A 1 16.78 2.83 -16.16
N LYS A 2 16.86 2.34 -14.92
CA LYS A 2 15.79 1.48 -14.37
C LYS A 2 14.51 2.31 -14.21
N LEU A 3 13.38 1.79 -14.69
CA LEU A 3 12.09 2.43 -14.51
C LEU A 3 11.77 2.51 -13.01
N LYS A 4 11.31 3.68 -12.56
CA LYS A 4 10.99 3.90 -11.16
C LYS A 4 9.65 3.27 -10.80
N PRO A 5 9.49 2.68 -9.60
CA PRO A 5 8.22 2.12 -9.13
C PRO A 5 7.04 3.10 -9.20
N VAL A 6 5.83 2.53 -9.25
CA VAL A 6 4.57 3.24 -8.99
C VAL A 6 4.17 2.96 -7.55
N ILE A 7 3.79 4.00 -6.80
CA ILE A 7 3.37 3.90 -5.41
C ILE A 7 1.87 4.16 -5.34
N VAL A 8 1.10 3.21 -4.83
CA VAL A 8 -0.33 3.36 -4.57
C VAL A 8 -0.51 3.66 -3.09
N THR A 9 -1.18 4.77 -2.75
CA THR A 9 -1.29 5.20 -1.36
C THR A 9 -2.51 6.07 -1.06
N ASN A 10 -3.01 6.00 0.16
CA ASN A 10 -3.95 6.99 0.73
C ASN A 10 -3.27 7.92 1.76
N ASN A 11 -1.94 7.81 1.94
CA ASN A 11 -1.18 8.55 2.93
C ASN A 11 -0.67 9.89 2.37
N PRO A 12 -1.15 11.04 2.88
CA PRO A 12 -0.74 12.36 2.39
C PRO A 12 0.76 12.62 2.52
N LEU A 13 1.39 12.12 3.58
CA LEU A 13 2.83 12.29 3.82
C LEU A 13 3.65 11.54 2.77
N THR A 14 3.24 10.31 2.44
CA THR A 14 3.86 9.52 1.36
C THR A 14 3.76 10.25 0.03
N LYS A 15 2.56 10.76 -0.30
CA LYS A 15 2.34 11.53 -1.53
C LYS A 15 3.27 12.74 -1.60
N ALA A 16 3.20 13.62 -0.61
CA ALA A 16 3.99 14.85 -0.59
C ALA A 16 5.52 14.59 -0.64
N SER A 17 5.97 13.53 0.02
CA SER A 17 7.40 13.23 0.15
C SER A 17 8.00 12.49 -1.05
N LEU A 18 7.19 11.72 -1.79
CA LEU A 18 7.69 10.82 -2.85
C LEU A 18 7.27 11.22 -4.26
N GLU A 19 6.26 12.08 -4.44
CA GLU A 19 5.74 12.46 -5.77
C GLU A 19 6.77 13.15 -6.68
N THR A 20 7.81 13.78 -6.11
CA THR A 20 8.90 14.39 -6.88
C THR A 20 9.87 13.35 -7.45
N LYS A 21 9.90 12.14 -6.87
CA LYS A 21 10.85 11.08 -7.23
C LYS A 21 10.17 9.92 -7.94
N TYR A 22 8.94 9.59 -7.60
CA TYR A 22 8.21 8.40 -8.07
C TYR A 22 6.83 8.81 -8.61
N GLU A 23 6.25 7.95 -9.44
CA GLU A 23 4.84 8.06 -9.78
C GLU A 23 4.01 7.64 -8.56
N VAL A 24 3.09 8.51 -8.11
CA VAL A 24 2.24 8.26 -6.95
C VAL A 24 0.78 8.31 -7.35
N ILE A 25 0.09 7.18 -7.20
CA ILE A 25 -1.36 7.08 -7.31
C ILE A 25 -1.93 7.33 -5.91
N PHE A 26 -2.40 8.55 -5.70
CA PHE A 26 -2.91 9.00 -4.41
C PHE A 26 -4.44 9.05 -4.40
N ASN A 27 -5.06 8.38 -3.42
CA ASN A 27 -6.48 8.49 -3.16
C ASN A 27 -6.73 8.72 -1.66
N PRO A 28 -6.95 9.96 -1.20
CA PRO A 28 -7.11 10.27 0.22
C PRO A 28 -8.38 9.68 0.83
N ASP A 29 -9.42 9.43 0.02
CA ASP A 29 -10.71 8.93 0.48
C ASP A 29 -10.77 7.39 0.45
N ALA A 30 -9.74 6.74 -0.08
CA ALA A 30 -9.63 5.28 -0.10
C ALA A 30 -9.35 4.74 1.31
N SER A 31 -10.04 3.67 1.68
CA SER A 31 -9.65 2.85 2.81
C SER A 31 -8.36 2.07 2.50
N LEU A 32 -7.72 1.53 3.54
CA LEU A 32 -6.61 0.59 3.37
C LEU A 32 -6.99 -0.58 2.44
N LEU A 33 -8.22 -1.08 2.51
CA LEU A 33 -8.68 -2.17 1.67
C LEU A 33 -8.81 -1.74 0.20
N ASP A 34 -9.28 -0.53 -0.06
CA ASP A 34 -9.37 0.03 -1.41
C ASP A 34 -7.99 0.20 -2.05
N ILE A 35 -6.98 0.59 -1.24
CA ILE A 35 -5.58 0.62 -1.68
C ILE A 35 -5.10 -0.78 -2.07
N LEU A 36 -5.37 -1.81 -1.25
CA LEU A 36 -4.99 -3.19 -1.58
C LEU A 36 -5.71 -3.71 -2.85
N ILE A 37 -6.99 -3.40 -3.02
CA ILE A 37 -7.75 -3.74 -4.22
C ILE A 37 -7.16 -3.07 -5.46
N THR A 38 -6.82 -1.78 -5.36
CA THR A 38 -6.16 -1.06 -6.46
C THR A 38 -4.85 -1.73 -6.83
N VAL A 39 -4.03 -2.10 -5.85
CA VAL A 39 -2.76 -2.81 -6.07
C VAL A 39 -2.99 -4.17 -6.74
N ARG A 40 -4.00 -4.94 -6.33
CA ARG A 40 -4.38 -6.20 -6.98
C ARG A 40 -4.70 -5.98 -8.46
N ASP A 41 -5.44 -4.94 -8.79
CA ASP A 41 -5.80 -4.64 -10.18
C ASP A 41 -4.56 -4.31 -11.02
N TYR A 42 -3.54 -3.65 -10.45
CA TYR A 42 -2.23 -3.50 -11.10
C TYR A 42 -1.54 -4.86 -11.30
N VAL A 43 -1.50 -5.70 -10.26
CA VAL A 43 -0.87 -7.02 -10.33
C VAL A 43 -1.52 -7.89 -11.42
N HIS A 44 -2.85 -7.90 -11.49
CA HIS A 44 -3.61 -8.67 -12.49
C HIS A 44 -3.42 -8.13 -13.92
N LYS A 45 -3.05 -6.86 -14.06
CA LYS A 45 -2.66 -6.26 -15.33
C LYS A 45 -1.22 -6.59 -15.74
N GLY A 46 -0.46 -7.37 -14.96
CA GLY A 46 0.91 -7.76 -15.26
C GLY A 46 1.98 -6.95 -14.53
N HIS A 47 1.61 -6.12 -13.55
CA HIS A 47 2.59 -5.49 -12.67
C HIS A 47 3.05 -6.46 -11.56
N ARG A 48 4.23 -6.21 -10.99
CA ARG A 48 4.80 -7.00 -9.89
C ARG A 48 4.79 -6.20 -8.60
N LEU A 49 4.53 -6.85 -7.47
CA LEU A 49 4.73 -6.27 -6.15
C LEU A 49 6.22 -6.03 -5.92
N LEU A 50 6.57 -4.82 -5.47
CA LEU A 50 7.93 -4.49 -5.05
C LEU A 50 8.05 -4.38 -3.54
N THR A 51 6.92 -4.24 -2.84
CA THR A 51 6.83 -4.26 -1.38
C THR A 51 5.69 -5.15 -0.95
N HIS A 52 5.88 -5.84 0.18
CA HIS A 52 4.80 -6.64 0.76
C HIS A 52 3.61 -5.74 1.15
N PRO A 53 2.36 -6.02 0.72
CA PRO A 53 1.23 -5.11 0.93
C PRO A 53 0.90 -4.87 2.41
N LEU A 54 1.12 -5.88 3.25
CA LEU A 54 1.01 -5.81 4.71
C LEU A 54 2.38 -5.65 5.41
N MET A 55 3.31 -4.91 4.82
CA MET A 55 4.61 -4.64 5.46
C MET A 55 4.44 -3.89 6.79
N GLY A 56 5.28 -4.23 7.77
CA GLY A 56 5.23 -3.68 9.13
C GLY A 56 4.43 -4.54 10.12
N SER A 57 4.49 -4.18 11.40
CA SER A 57 3.83 -4.91 12.49
C SER A 57 2.43 -4.38 12.82
N ILE A 58 2.06 -3.20 12.31
CA ILE A 58 0.74 -2.60 12.54
C ILE A 58 -0.31 -3.36 11.74
N LYS A 59 -1.36 -3.82 12.42
CA LYS A 59 -2.42 -4.60 11.78
C LYS A 59 -3.32 -3.71 10.92
N PRO A 60 -3.90 -4.23 9.83
CA PRO A 60 -4.82 -3.50 8.94
C PRO A 60 -6.01 -2.81 9.61
N ASN A 61 -6.43 -3.30 10.77
CA ASN A 61 -7.54 -2.75 11.54
C ASN A 61 -7.10 -1.70 12.59
N GLN A 62 -5.81 -1.37 12.63
CA GLN A 62 -5.23 -0.39 13.55
C GLN A 62 -4.80 0.89 12.85
N THR A 63 -4.40 0.83 11.58
CA THR A 63 -3.99 2.01 10.79
C THR A 63 -5.01 2.33 9.70
N PRO A 64 -5.30 3.62 9.43
CA PRO A 64 -6.07 4.02 8.27
C PRO A 64 -5.21 4.12 7.00
N TYR A 65 -3.88 4.22 7.15
CA TYR A 65 -2.97 4.50 6.04
C TYR A 65 -2.30 3.25 5.48
N LYS A 66 -2.12 3.24 4.16
CA LYS A 66 -1.38 2.22 3.44
C LYS A 66 -0.70 2.78 2.20
N SER A 67 0.58 2.45 2.06
CA SER A 67 1.38 2.63 0.84
C SER A 67 1.96 1.30 0.34
N VAL A 68 1.86 1.02 -0.96
CA VAL A 68 2.44 -0.17 -1.60
C VAL A 68 3.08 0.22 -2.92
N ALA A 69 4.28 -0.29 -3.20
CA ALA A 69 4.96 -0.10 -4.47
C ALA A 69 4.78 -1.30 -5.42
N VAL A 70 4.53 -1.00 -6.68
CA VAL A 70 4.48 -1.96 -7.79
C VAL A 70 5.44 -1.55 -8.90
N SER A 71 5.82 -2.51 -9.75
CA SER A 71 6.64 -2.24 -10.93
C SER A 71 5.94 -1.22 -11.83
N ARG A 72 6.71 -0.35 -12.48
CA ARG A 72 6.17 0.52 -13.54
C ARG A 72 5.91 -0.23 -14.84
N GLN A 73 6.74 -1.23 -15.10
CA GLN A 73 6.60 -2.12 -16.23
C GLN A 73 5.46 -3.10 -15.98
N CYS A 74 4.61 -3.22 -16.99
CA CYS A 74 3.71 -4.33 -17.19
C CYS A 74 4.47 -5.44 -17.91
N PHE A 75 4.40 -6.65 -17.41
CA PHE A 75 5.03 -7.84 -17.99
C PHE A 75 3.98 -8.70 -18.68
N ASP A 76 4.35 -9.35 -19.78
CA ASP A 76 3.44 -10.26 -20.50
C ASP A 76 3.11 -11.50 -19.66
N GLU A 77 4.10 -11.98 -18.89
CA GLU A 77 3.91 -13.05 -17.93
C GLU A 77 3.47 -12.50 -16.58
N ILE A 78 2.31 -12.98 -16.14
CA ILE A 78 1.75 -12.69 -14.82
C ILE A 78 2.63 -13.29 -13.73
N ASP A 79 3.03 -12.48 -12.76
CA ASP A 79 3.76 -12.95 -11.59
C ASP A 79 2.80 -13.57 -10.56
N LEU A 80 2.72 -14.90 -10.59
CA LEU A 80 1.87 -15.67 -9.67
C LEU A 80 2.22 -15.45 -8.19
N MET A 81 3.49 -15.16 -7.88
CA MET A 81 3.89 -14.84 -6.51
C MET A 81 3.26 -13.53 -6.05
N SER A 82 3.30 -12.51 -6.91
CA SER A 82 2.62 -11.24 -6.65
C SER A 82 1.11 -11.41 -6.48
N ILE A 83 0.46 -12.24 -7.30
CA ILE A 83 -0.97 -12.57 -7.16
C ILE A 83 -1.26 -13.18 -5.80
N ASN A 84 -0.54 -14.25 -5.44
CA ASN A 84 -0.79 -14.95 -4.18
C ASN A 84 -0.63 -14.00 -2.98
N ILE A 85 0.44 -13.21 -2.98
CA ILE A 85 0.71 -12.25 -1.88
C ILE A 85 -0.39 -11.19 -1.76
N ILE A 86 -0.86 -10.60 -2.88
CA ILE A 86 -1.88 -9.55 -2.80
C ILE A 86 -3.25 -10.11 -2.39
N GLU A 87 -3.63 -11.27 -2.91
CA GLU A 87 -4.92 -11.91 -2.56
C GLU A 87 -4.94 -12.36 -1.10
N GLU A 88 -3.87 -13.00 -0.61
CA GLU A 88 -3.74 -13.35 0.81
C GLU A 88 -3.75 -12.12 1.72
N SER A 89 -3.09 -11.04 1.29
CA SER A 89 -3.07 -9.77 2.02
C SER A 89 -4.46 -9.15 2.14
N ILE A 90 -5.24 -9.16 1.06
CA ILE A 90 -6.63 -8.68 1.04
C ILE A 90 -7.50 -9.52 1.98
N LEU A 91 -7.44 -10.85 1.86
CA LEU A 91 -8.23 -11.76 2.70
C LEU A 91 -7.92 -11.55 4.20
N LYS A 92 -6.65 -11.44 4.56
CA LYS A 92 -6.22 -11.20 5.93
C LYS A 92 -6.67 -9.82 6.44
N ALA A 93 -6.55 -8.79 5.62
CA ALA A 93 -7.01 -7.44 5.97
C ALA A 93 -8.53 -7.42 6.22
N GLN A 94 -9.31 -8.03 5.32
CA GLN A 94 -10.77 -8.15 5.46
C GLN A 94 -11.16 -8.86 6.76
N GLN A 95 -10.52 -9.99 7.08
CA GLN A 95 -10.79 -10.72 8.32
C GLN A 95 -10.50 -9.88 9.57
N LEU A 96 -9.38 -9.17 9.59
CA LEU A 96 -8.99 -8.34 10.75
C LEU A 96 -9.89 -7.13 10.92
N ILE A 97 -10.29 -6.48 9.83
CA ILE A 97 -11.18 -5.32 9.85
C ILE A 97 -12.59 -5.74 10.28
N LYS A 98 -13.12 -6.86 9.75
CA LYS A 98 -14.44 -7.37 10.12
C LYS A 98 -14.54 -7.73 11.61
N ASN A 99 -13.46 -8.25 12.20
CA ASN A 99 -13.47 -8.79 13.56
C ASN A 99 -13.19 -7.75 14.66
N LYS A 100 -13.00 -6.46 14.33
CA LYS A 100 -12.71 -5.42 15.34
C LYS A 100 -13.47 -4.12 15.04
N LYS A 101 -13.89 -3.43 16.10
CA LYS A 101 -14.54 -2.12 16.01
C LYS A 101 -13.63 -1.08 15.35
N ILE A 102 -14.27 -0.12 14.70
CA ILE A 102 -13.68 1.10 14.13
C ILE A 102 -12.81 1.78 15.19
N SER A 103 -11.55 2.01 14.86
CA SER A 103 -10.63 2.78 15.69
C SER A 103 -10.98 4.27 15.57
N ILE A 104 -11.13 4.96 16.70
CA ILE A 104 -11.29 6.41 16.73
C ILE A 104 -9.89 7.02 16.69
N TYR A 105 -9.61 7.80 15.66
CA TYR A 105 -8.32 8.45 15.48
C TYR A 105 -8.44 9.94 15.78
N ASN A 106 -7.63 10.44 16.71
CA ASN A 106 -7.39 11.88 16.80
C ASN A 106 -6.25 12.28 15.85
N HIS A 107 -6.06 13.58 15.67
CA HIS A 107 -5.05 14.10 14.74
C HIS A 107 -3.63 13.56 14.99
N ARG A 108 -3.20 13.51 16.26
CA ARG A 108 -1.85 13.03 16.62
C ARG A 108 -1.66 11.56 16.26
N ILE A 109 -2.67 10.73 16.51
CA ILE A 109 -2.63 9.31 16.16
C ILE A 109 -2.59 9.13 14.63
N LEU A 110 -3.30 9.98 13.87
CA LEU A 110 -3.23 9.97 12.41
C LEU A 110 -1.82 10.34 11.92
N GLU A 111 -1.21 11.38 12.49
CA GLU A 111 0.16 11.78 12.16
C GLU A 111 1.16 10.64 12.44
N ASP A 112 1.05 9.97 13.58
CA ASP A 112 1.92 8.85 13.95
C ASP A 112 1.79 7.69 12.94
N PHE A 113 0.56 7.28 12.61
CA PHE A 113 0.35 6.22 11.61
C PHE A 113 0.80 6.63 10.20
N SER A 114 0.62 7.91 9.84
CA SER A 114 1.08 8.47 8.57
C SER A 114 2.61 8.41 8.47
N LEU A 115 3.31 8.77 9.55
CA LEU A 115 4.77 8.69 9.63
C LEU A 115 5.27 7.23 9.54
N ILE A 116 4.66 6.31 10.29
CA ILE A 116 5.03 4.89 10.27
C ILE A 116 4.89 4.30 8.87
N ASP A 117 3.74 4.50 8.21
CA ASP A 117 3.52 3.97 6.85
C ASP A 117 4.49 4.59 5.84
N PHE A 118 4.78 5.89 5.96
CA PHE A 118 5.77 6.58 5.13
C PHE A 118 7.19 6.02 5.31
N ASP A 119 7.65 5.84 6.55
CA ASP A 119 8.99 5.32 6.83
C ASP A 119 9.15 3.88 6.31
N LEU A 120 8.11 3.06 6.43
CA LEU A 120 8.09 1.71 5.88
C LEU A 120 8.32 1.72 4.37
N ILE A 121 7.50 2.47 3.61
CA ILE A 121 7.61 2.49 2.15
C ILE A 121 8.91 3.15 1.68
N LYS A 122 9.34 4.23 2.35
CA LYS A 122 10.61 4.91 2.05
C LYS A 122 11.80 3.97 2.22
N ASN A 123 11.84 3.20 3.31
CA ASN A 123 12.94 2.28 3.58
C ASN A 123 12.97 1.09 2.61
N ALA A 124 11.81 0.61 2.16
CA ALA A 124 11.76 -0.47 1.18
C ALA A 124 12.12 -0.04 -0.26
N LEU A 125 12.13 1.27 -0.54
CA LEU A 125 12.52 1.84 -1.83
C LEU A 125 13.99 2.26 -1.91
N ASN A 126 14.71 2.24 -0.79
CA ASN A 126 16.15 2.52 -0.70
C ASN A 126 16.96 1.25 -0.97
#